data_AF-A0A1V4U239-F1
#
_entry.id   AF-A0A1V4U239-F1
#
_cell.length_a   1.000
_cell.length_b   1.000
_cell.length_c   1.000
_cell.angle_alpha   90.00
_cell.angle_beta   90.00
_cell.angle_gamma   90.00
#
_symmetry.space_group_name_H-M   'P 1'
#
loop_
_entity.id
_entity.type
_entity.pdbx_description
1 polymer ?
#
loop_
_entity_poly.entity_id
_entity_poly.type
_entity_poly.pdbx_seq_one_letter_code
_entity_poly.pdbx_strand_id
1 'polypeptide(L)'
;MDTLETVKGFLMQPVESFRKVRGTSLGDAVKYFLIIVIVNAILTVVVDLIFASAVLATLTRTMGQMGMGEIFLMETIGMVVVAIILVIASLVLLFVFAGWLHLFVFLLGGRKGYAETVKAMIFGSTPYMLIGWIPVIGLFVGGIWALILEVLGIRELHQVSTGRAAGAVVLSAFILALLIVLIAAWFIVSLVSVTPVP
;
A
#
# COMPACT_ATOMS: atom_id res chain seq x y z
N MET A 1 -16.80 12.58 9.65
CA MET A 1 -15.58 13.18 9.08
C MET A 1 -15.82 13.38 7.60
N ASP A 2 -15.63 14.58 7.07
CA ASP A 2 -15.78 14.82 5.63
C ASP A 2 -14.58 14.24 4.88
N THR A 3 -14.82 13.28 3.99
CA THR A 3 -13.74 12.55 3.29
C THR A 3 -12.95 13.45 2.36
N LEU A 4 -13.60 14.36 1.65
CA LEU A 4 -12.95 15.23 0.66
C LEU A 4 -12.06 16.27 1.34
N GLU A 5 -12.56 16.90 2.40
CA GLU A 5 -11.80 17.81 3.24
C GLU A 5 -10.59 17.10 3.86
N THR A 6 -10.77 15.86 4.32
CA THR A 6 -9.70 15.04 4.91
C THR A 6 -8.62 14.72 3.87
N VAL A 7 -9.01 14.27 2.67
CA VAL A 7 -8.09 14.04 1.54
C VAL A 7 -7.30 15.30 1.22
N LYS A 8 -7.98 16.43 1.01
CA LYS A 8 -7.35 17.71 0.70
C LYS A 8 -6.37 18.13 1.80
N GLY A 9 -6.76 17.93 3.06
CA GLY A 9 -5.91 18.17 4.21
C GLY A 9 -4.61 17.37 4.17
N PHE A 10 -4.67 16.06 3.97
CA PHE A 10 -3.46 15.22 3.94
C PHE A 10 -2.56 15.47 2.72
N LEU A 11 -3.11 15.94 1.61
CA LEU A 11 -2.32 16.34 0.45
C LEU A 11 -1.63 17.70 0.63
N MET A 12 -2.29 18.67 1.28
CA MET A 12 -1.83 20.06 1.30
C MET A 12 -1.21 20.49 2.64
N GLN A 13 -1.76 20.01 3.75
CA GLN A 13 -1.42 20.43 5.11
C GLN A 13 -1.36 19.21 6.05
N PRO A 14 -0.43 18.27 5.82
CA PRO A 14 -0.41 16.97 6.48
C PRO A 14 -0.26 17.06 8.00
N VAL A 15 0.59 17.97 8.50
CA VAL A 15 0.83 18.14 9.94
C VAL A 15 -0.43 18.61 10.68
N GLU A 16 -1.10 19.64 10.15
CA GLU A 16 -2.36 20.14 10.74
C GLU A 16 -3.48 19.11 10.62
N SER A 17 -3.52 18.36 9.52
CA SER A 17 -4.49 17.28 9.32
C SER A 17 -4.33 16.16 10.35
N PHE A 18 -3.09 15.72 10.60
CA PHE A 18 -2.83 14.73 11.66
C PHE A 18 -3.21 15.23 13.05
N ARG A 19 -2.95 16.51 13.34
CA ARG A 19 -3.37 17.13 14.62
C ARG A 19 -4.88 17.15 14.76
N LYS A 20 -5.61 17.48 13.69
CA LYS A 20 -7.08 17.53 13.65
C LYS A 20 -7.73 16.16 13.89
N VAL A 21 -7.13 15.08 13.37
CA VAL A 21 -7.68 13.71 13.50
C VAL A 21 -7.23 12.95 14.75
N ARG A 22 -6.47 13.57 15.66
CA ARG A 22 -6.05 12.93 16.93
C ARG A 22 -7.23 12.38 17.73
N GLY A 23 -8.31 13.17 17.85
CA GLY A 23 -9.52 12.79 18.58
C GLY A 23 -10.46 11.86 17.80
N THR A 24 -10.16 11.56 16.53
CA THR A 24 -11.01 10.70 15.70
C THR A 24 -10.94 9.26 16.19
N SER A 25 -12.11 8.61 16.26
CA SER A 25 -12.21 7.20 16.61
C SER A 25 -11.52 6.33 15.55
N LEU A 26 -11.01 5.16 15.96
CA LEU A 26 -10.45 4.21 15.01
C LEU A 26 -11.49 3.75 13.98
N GLY A 27 -12.76 3.58 14.40
CA GLY A 27 -13.84 3.19 13.50
C GLY A 27 -14.09 4.21 12.39
N ASP A 28 -14.03 5.51 12.69
CA ASP A 28 -14.20 6.55 11.66
C ASP A 28 -12.99 6.67 10.73
N ALA A 29 -11.77 6.42 11.24
CA ALA A 29 -10.59 6.31 10.40
C ALA A 29 -10.70 5.09 9.45
N VAL A 30 -11.18 3.94 9.94
CA VAL A 30 -11.39 2.75 9.11
C VAL A 30 -12.47 2.97 8.06
N LYS A 31 -13.58 3.65 8.39
CA LYS A 31 -14.59 4.05 7.39
C LYS A 31 -13.98 4.92 6.29
N TYR A 32 -13.14 5.88 6.67
CA TYR A 32 -12.39 6.71 5.72
C TYR A 32 -11.47 5.86 4.83
N PHE A 33 -10.69 4.95 5.43
CA PHE A 33 -9.81 4.03 4.71
C PHE A 33 -10.60 3.20 3.69
N LEU A 34 -11.75 2.64 4.07
CA LEU A 34 -12.61 1.87 3.20
C LEU A 34 -13.06 2.68 1.97
N ILE A 35 -13.40 3.94 2.15
CA ILE A 35 -13.79 4.80 1.02
C ILE A 35 -12.62 4.99 0.07
N ILE A 36 -11.45 5.39 0.57
CA ILE A 36 -10.29 5.69 -0.30
C ILE A 36 -9.71 4.43 -0.95
N VAL A 37 -9.75 3.27 -0.30
CA VAL A 37 -9.25 2.01 -0.88
C VAL A 37 -10.19 1.46 -1.95
N ILE A 38 -11.50 1.65 -1.80
CA ILE A 38 -12.46 1.31 -2.86
C ILE A 38 -12.22 2.20 -4.09
N VAL A 39 -12.04 3.50 -3.87
CA VAL A 39 -11.68 4.44 -4.96
C VAL A 39 -10.38 4.00 -5.63
N ASN A 40 -9.34 3.69 -4.85
CA ASN A 40 -8.07 3.19 -5.37
C ASN A 40 -8.24 1.90 -6.20
N ALA A 41 -9.00 0.93 -5.71
CA ALA A 41 -9.23 -0.33 -6.39
C ALA A 41 -9.97 -0.14 -7.73
N ILE A 42 -10.99 0.71 -7.76
CA ILE A 42 -11.71 1.04 -9.00
C ILE A 42 -10.77 1.69 -10.01
N LEU A 43 -9.98 2.68 -9.60
CA LEU A 43 -9.04 3.37 -10.49
C LEU A 43 -7.95 2.42 -11.01
N THR A 44 -7.45 1.53 -10.15
CA THR A 44 -6.46 0.51 -10.51
C THR A 44 -7.03 -0.44 -11.56
N VAL A 45 -8.23 -1.01 -11.34
CA VAL A 45 -8.88 -1.90 -12.30
C VAL A 45 -9.12 -1.22 -13.64
N VAL A 46 -9.59 0.04 -13.64
CA VAL A 46 -9.82 0.79 -14.87
C VAL A 46 -8.52 0.96 -15.65
N VAL A 47 -7.43 1.35 -14.99
CA VAL A 47 -6.12 1.50 -15.65
C VAL A 47 -5.56 0.17 -16.12
N ASP A 48 -5.67 -0.88 -15.32
CA ASP A 48 -5.22 -2.23 -15.69
C ASP A 48 -5.99 -2.74 -16.91
N LEU A 49 -7.30 -2.50 -17.00
CA LEU A 49 -8.11 -2.85 -18.17
C LEU A 49 -7.66 -2.07 -19.42
N ILE A 50 -7.43 -0.76 -19.30
CA ILE A 50 -6.94 0.07 -20.41
C ILE A 50 -5.58 -0.42 -20.86
N PHE A 51 -4.66 -0.67 -19.93
CA PHE A 51 -3.31 -1.12 -20.25
C PHE A 51 -3.31 -2.54 -20.83
N ALA A 52 -4.04 -3.47 -20.22
CA ALA A 52 -4.20 -4.83 -20.73
C ALA A 52 -4.79 -4.83 -22.14
N SER A 53 -5.78 -3.98 -22.45
CA SER A 53 -6.33 -3.87 -23.81
C SER A 53 -5.33 -3.31 -24.82
N ALA A 54 -4.52 -2.32 -24.43
CA ALA A 54 -3.47 -1.75 -25.29
C ALA A 54 -2.32 -2.74 -25.55
N VAL A 55 -1.88 -3.44 -24.49
CA VAL A 55 -0.88 -4.50 -24.57
C VAL A 55 -1.41 -5.65 -25.42
N LEU A 56 -2.63 -6.12 -25.18
CA LEU A 56 -3.26 -7.17 -25.95
C LEU A 56 -3.40 -6.77 -27.43
N ALA A 57 -3.88 -5.56 -27.74
CA ALA A 57 -3.96 -5.09 -29.12
C ALA A 57 -2.60 -5.08 -29.82
N THR A 58 -1.54 -4.73 -29.09
CA THR A 58 -0.16 -4.74 -29.60
C THR A 58 0.33 -6.18 -29.81
N LEU A 59 0.14 -7.05 -28.82
CA LEU A 59 0.51 -8.46 -28.87
C LEU A 59 -0.24 -9.22 -29.96
N THR A 60 -1.55 -9.04 -30.11
CA THR A 60 -2.33 -9.67 -31.19
C THR A 60 -1.86 -9.19 -32.57
N ARG A 61 -1.49 -7.92 -32.74
CA ARG A 61 -0.90 -7.43 -33.99
C ARG A 61 0.46 -8.08 -34.27
N THR A 62 1.35 -8.11 -33.28
CA THR A 62 2.70 -8.68 -33.43
C THR A 62 2.67 -10.20 -33.59
N MET A 63 1.88 -10.91 -32.79
CA MET A 63 1.72 -12.37 -32.85
C MET A 63 0.90 -12.81 -34.07
N GLY A 64 -0.10 -12.02 -34.47
CA GLY A 64 -0.85 -12.23 -35.71
C GLY A 64 0.05 -12.12 -36.96
N GLN A 65 1.01 -11.20 -36.96
CA GLN A 65 2.06 -11.14 -37.99
C GLN A 65 2.99 -12.37 -37.98
N MET A 66 3.07 -13.09 -36.85
CA MET A 66 3.86 -14.32 -36.70
C MET A 66 3.01 -15.60 -36.83
N GLY A 67 1.72 -15.49 -37.21
CA GLY A 67 0.82 -16.64 -37.37
C GLY A 67 0.30 -17.26 -36.06
N MET A 68 0.47 -16.58 -34.93
CA MET A 68 0.20 -17.08 -33.56
C MET A 68 -0.92 -16.29 -32.85
N GLY A 69 -1.92 -15.82 -33.59
CA GLY A 69 -2.90 -14.82 -33.11
C GLY A 69 -3.99 -15.30 -32.13
N GLU A 70 -4.14 -16.61 -31.89
CA GLU A 70 -5.35 -17.16 -31.27
C GLU A 70 -5.30 -17.44 -29.75
N ILE A 71 -4.17 -17.21 -29.06
CA ILE A 71 -3.97 -17.73 -27.69
C ILE A 71 -4.20 -16.68 -26.57
N PHE A 72 -5.08 -15.70 -26.73
CA PHE A 72 -5.26 -14.73 -25.64
C PHE A 72 -6.68 -14.22 -25.47
N LEU A 73 -7.57 -15.08 -24.97
CA LEU A 73 -8.88 -14.66 -24.47
C LEU A 73 -9.20 -15.39 -23.16
N MET A 74 -9.06 -14.69 -22.03
CA MET A 74 -9.73 -14.89 -20.73
C MET A 74 -9.31 -13.75 -19.79
N GLU A 75 -10.09 -13.20 -18.87
CA GLU A 75 -11.53 -13.15 -18.58
C GLU A 75 -11.69 -11.87 -17.74
N THR A 76 -12.47 -10.88 -18.19
CA THR A 76 -12.67 -9.62 -17.43
C THR A 76 -13.28 -9.85 -16.04
N ILE A 77 -14.01 -10.95 -15.87
CA ILE A 77 -14.60 -11.39 -14.61
C ILE A 77 -13.52 -11.70 -13.56
N GLY A 78 -12.39 -12.31 -13.97
CA GLY A 78 -11.29 -12.63 -13.07
C GLY A 78 -10.66 -11.39 -12.43
N MET A 79 -10.50 -10.31 -13.19
CA MET A 79 -9.92 -9.05 -12.67
C MET A 79 -10.80 -8.39 -11.61
N VAL A 80 -12.12 -8.42 -11.77
CA VAL A 80 -13.05 -7.84 -10.79
C VAL A 80 -13.01 -8.64 -9.48
N VAL A 81 -12.99 -9.97 -9.56
CA VAL A 81 -12.89 -10.85 -8.38
C VAL A 81 -11.57 -10.60 -7.64
N VAL A 82 -10.46 -10.52 -8.37
CA VAL A 82 -9.15 -10.21 -7.78
C VAL A 82 -9.17 -8.84 -7.09
N ALA A 83 -9.76 -7.82 -7.70
CA ALA A 83 -9.85 -6.48 -7.10
C ALA A 83 -10.62 -6.49 -5.76
N ILE A 84 -11.73 -7.24 -5.67
CA ILE A 84 -12.48 -7.39 -4.42
C ILE A 84 -11.63 -8.09 -3.35
N ILE A 85 -10.92 -9.16 -3.73
CA ILE A 85 -9.99 -9.86 -2.83
C ILE A 85 -8.90 -8.90 -2.33
N LEU A 86 -8.35 -8.06 -3.20
CA LEU A 86 -7.32 -7.08 -2.84
C LEU A 86 -7.84 -6.02 -1.87
N VAL A 87 -9.08 -5.55 -2.03
CA VAL A 87 -9.69 -4.63 -1.06
C VAL A 87 -9.80 -5.29 0.32
N ILE A 88 -10.31 -6.52 0.39
CA ILE A 88 -10.43 -7.25 1.67
C ILE A 88 -9.04 -7.51 2.27
N ALA A 89 -8.09 -7.96 1.45
CA ALA A 89 -6.73 -8.21 1.87
C ALA A 89 -6.06 -6.93 2.40
N SER A 90 -6.28 -5.78 1.74
CA SER A 90 -5.73 -4.50 2.18
C SER A 90 -6.21 -4.10 3.58
N LEU A 91 -7.48 -4.38 3.90
CA LEU A 91 -8.03 -4.09 5.23
C LEU A 91 -7.40 -4.99 6.30
N VAL A 92 -7.22 -6.29 6.01
CA VAL A 92 -6.56 -7.21 6.94
C VAL A 92 -5.09 -6.84 7.12
N LEU A 93 -4.38 -6.63 6.01
CA LEU A 93 -2.97 -6.29 5.98
C LEU A 93 -2.67 -4.95 6.65
N LEU A 94 -3.58 -3.98 6.57
CA LEU A 94 -3.47 -2.72 7.32
C LEU A 94 -3.22 -2.97 8.81
N PHE A 95 -3.99 -3.86 9.44
CA PHE A 95 -3.80 -4.18 10.85
C PHE A 95 -2.53 -5.01 11.08
N VAL A 96 -2.22 -5.96 10.21
CA VAL A 96 -0.99 -6.77 10.35
C VAL A 96 0.26 -5.87 10.28
N PHE A 97 0.35 -5.01 9.26
CA PHE A 97 1.48 -4.10 9.08
C PHE A 97 1.49 -2.96 10.10
N ALA A 98 0.33 -2.50 10.58
CA ALA A 98 0.30 -1.59 11.71
C ALA A 98 0.86 -2.25 12.97
N GLY A 99 0.58 -3.54 13.19
CA GLY A 99 1.13 -4.28 14.33
C GLY A 99 2.64 -4.39 14.24
N TRP A 100 3.12 -4.73 13.05
CA TRP A 100 4.54 -4.75 12.73
C TRP A 100 5.22 -3.39 12.97
N LEU A 101 4.68 -2.30 12.41
CA LEU A 101 5.20 -0.95 12.62
C LEU A 101 5.11 -0.54 14.10
N HIS A 102 4.03 -0.92 14.79
CA HIS A 102 3.80 -0.56 16.18
C HIS A 102 4.89 -1.10 17.10
N LEU A 103 5.46 -2.27 16.80
CA LEU A 103 6.62 -2.80 17.52
C LEU A 103 7.76 -1.77 17.54
N PHE A 104 8.12 -1.22 16.38
CA PHE A 104 9.21 -0.24 16.26
C PHE A 104 8.84 1.12 16.83
N VAL A 105 7.59 1.55 16.65
CA VAL A 105 7.06 2.76 17.30
C VAL A 105 7.18 2.64 18.81
N PHE A 106 6.84 1.47 19.37
CA PHE A 106 6.97 1.18 20.79
C PHE A 106 8.45 1.13 21.23
N LEU A 107 9.33 0.47 20.47
CA LEU A 107 10.77 0.45 20.79
C LEU A 107 11.38 1.87 20.83
N LEU A 108 10.91 2.76 19.96
CA LEU A 108 11.41 4.14 19.84
C LEU A 108 10.60 5.18 20.61
N GLY A 109 9.76 4.75 21.57
CA GLY A 109 9.17 5.62 22.58
C GLY A 109 7.73 6.08 22.32
N GLY A 110 7.07 5.62 21.26
CA GLY A 110 5.65 5.87 21.04
C GLY A 110 4.79 5.08 22.04
N ARG A 111 3.90 5.77 22.77
CA ARG A 111 3.11 5.17 23.87
C ARG A 111 1.61 5.47 23.83
N LYS A 112 1.10 6.07 22.74
CA LYS A 112 -0.33 6.43 22.60
C LYS A 112 -1.24 5.27 22.17
N GLY A 113 -0.70 4.05 22.12
CA GLY A 113 -1.45 2.82 21.81
C GLY A 113 -1.45 2.46 20.33
N TYR A 114 -1.85 1.22 20.05
CA TYR A 114 -1.85 0.62 18.71
C TYR A 114 -2.79 1.34 17.72
N ALA A 115 -3.95 1.80 18.20
CA ALA A 115 -4.93 2.51 17.37
C ALA A 115 -4.35 3.77 16.70
N GLU A 116 -3.42 4.47 17.36
CA GLU A 116 -2.75 5.64 16.79
C GLU A 116 -1.78 5.26 15.66
N THR A 117 -1.15 4.09 15.74
CA THR A 117 -0.32 3.55 14.64
C THR A 117 -1.19 3.17 13.45
N VAL A 118 -2.34 2.52 13.69
CA VAL A 118 -3.31 2.21 12.61
C VAL A 118 -3.81 3.49 11.96
N LYS A 119 -4.19 4.51 12.74
CA LYS A 119 -4.59 5.83 12.19
C LYS A 119 -3.47 6.47 11.39
N ALA A 120 -2.22 6.41 11.87
CA ALA A 120 -1.07 6.95 11.14
C ALA A 120 -0.92 6.29 9.77
N MET A 121 -1.08 4.96 9.66
CA MET A 121 -1.04 4.25 8.39
C MET A 121 -2.24 4.54 7.49
N ILE A 122 -3.46 4.57 8.05
CA ILE A 122 -4.68 4.91 7.29
C ILE A 122 -4.53 6.26 6.62
N PHE A 123 -4.27 7.30 7.40
CA PHE A 123 -4.19 8.66 6.87
C PHE A 123 -2.90 8.87 6.09
N GLY A 124 -1.82 8.17 6.47
CA GLY A 124 -0.56 8.21 5.73
C GLY A 124 -0.64 7.60 4.35
N SER A 125 -1.47 6.58 4.15
CA SER A 125 -1.69 5.94 2.86
C SER A 125 -2.47 6.79 1.85
N THR A 126 -3.13 7.86 2.29
CA THR A 126 -4.01 8.72 1.48
C THR A 126 -3.43 9.06 0.10
N PRO A 127 -2.17 9.51 -0.04
CA PRO A 127 -1.64 9.85 -1.35
C PRO A 127 -1.49 8.64 -2.24
N TYR A 128 -0.92 7.56 -1.71
CA TYR A 128 -0.76 6.34 -2.48
C TYR A 128 -2.12 5.81 -2.95
N MET A 129 -3.17 5.91 -2.13
CA MET A 129 -4.52 5.53 -2.54
C MET A 129 -5.06 6.40 -3.69
N LEU A 130 -4.66 7.67 -3.77
CA LEU A 130 -5.18 8.61 -4.77
C LEU A 130 -4.36 8.68 -6.06
N ILE A 131 -3.05 8.42 -6.01
CA ILE A 131 -2.14 8.55 -7.16
C ILE A 131 -1.36 7.27 -7.46
N GLY A 132 -1.37 6.27 -6.58
CA GLY A 132 -0.60 5.02 -6.69
C GLY A 132 -0.99 4.14 -7.88
N TRP A 133 -2.21 4.28 -8.40
CA TRP A 133 -2.71 3.56 -9.57
C TRP A 133 -2.11 4.06 -10.90
N ILE A 134 -1.42 5.19 -10.90
CA ILE A 134 -0.78 5.73 -12.11
C ILE A 134 0.56 4.99 -12.33
N PRO A 135 0.76 4.32 -13.47
CA PRO A 135 2.02 3.60 -13.73
C PRO A 135 3.23 4.52 -13.64
N VAL A 136 4.31 4.02 -13.02
CA VAL A 136 5.56 4.75 -12.73
C VAL A 136 5.39 5.92 -11.75
N ILE A 137 4.53 6.89 -12.06
CA ILE A 137 4.33 8.11 -11.25
C ILE A 137 3.79 7.76 -9.86
N GLY A 138 2.80 6.87 -9.78
CA GLY A 138 2.16 6.48 -8.54
C GLY A 138 3.11 5.81 -7.56
N LEU A 139 4.03 4.98 -8.07
CA LEU A 139 5.03 4.31 -7.25
C LEU A 139 5.97 5.30 -6.57
N PHE A 140 6.51 6.25 -7.33
CA PHE A 140 7.47 7.22 -6.79
C PHE A 140 6.78 8.35 -6.02
N VAL A 141 5.84 9.06 -6.66
CA VAL A 141 5.21 10.23 -6.04
C VAL A 141 4.27 9.80 -4.92
N GLY A 142 3.41 8.81 -5.16
CA GLY A 142 2.47 8.31 -4.16
C GLY A 142 3.17 7.59 -3.02
N GLY A 143 4.10 6.70 -3.35
CA GLY A 143 4.84 5.92 -2.35
C GLY A 143 5.72 6.78 -1.45
N ILE A 144 6.54 7.66 -2.03
CA ILE A 144 7.43 8.54 -1.24
C ILE A 144 6.59 9.48 -0.38
N TRP A 145 5.51 10.07 -0.92
CA TRP A 145 4.66 10.95 -0.13
C TRP A 145 3.94 10.21 1.00
N ALA A 146 3.47 8.98 0.76
CA ALA A 146 2.89 8.15 1.80
C ALA A 146 3.90 7.82 2.92
N LEU A 147 5.15 7.50 2.59
CA LEU A 147 6.20 7.28 3.59
C LEU A 147 6.47 8.55 4.43
N ILE A 148 6.50 9.72 3.81
CA ILE A 148 6.64 11.00 4.52
C ILE A 148 5.46 11.17 5.49
N LEU A 149 4.24 10.95 5.03
CA LEU A 149 3.05 11.07 5.86
C LEU A 149 2.98 10.02 6.96
N GLU A 150 3.46 8.80 6.76
CA GLU A 150 3.57 7.80 7.84
C GLU A 150 4.48 8.30 8.96
N VAL A 151 5.65 8.87 8.61
CA VAL A 151 6.55 9.48 9.60
C VAL A 151 5.86 10.63 10.33
N LEU A 152 5.19 11.53 9.60
CA LEU A 152 4.44 12.64 10.20
C LEU A 152 3.28 12.13 11.08
N GLY A 153 2.59 11.08 10.66
CA GLY A 153 1.48 10.47 11.39
C GLY A 153 1.95 9.87 12.70
N ILE A 154 3.02 9.09 12.69
CA ILE A 154 3.63 8.57 13.92
C ILE A 154 4.08 9.72 14.82
N ARG A 155 4.76 10.74 14.26
CA ARG A 155 5.23 11.89 15.03
C ARG A 155 4.07 12.60 15.74
N GLU A 156 3.03 12.96 14.99
CA GLU A 156 1.93 13.77 15.50
C GLU A 156 0.95 12.97 16.37
N LEU A 157 0.65 11.71 16.04
CA LEU A 157 -0.30 10.89 16.77
C LEU A 157 0.33 10.25 18.03
N HIS A 158 1.59 9.82 17.96
CA HIS A 158 2.31 9.31 19.13
C HIS A 158 3.02 10.40 19.95
N GLN A 159 3.07 11.64 19.45
CA GLN A 159 3.73 12.78 20.09
C GLN A 159 5.21 12.50 20.40
N VAL A 160 5.90 11.88 19.45
CA VAL A 160 7.34 11.60 19.52
C VAL A 160 8.12 12.58 18.64
N SER A 161 9.43 12.71 18.85
CA SER A 161 10.30 13.50 17.97
C SER A 161 10.31 12.95 16.54
N THR A 162 10.54 13.80 15.54
CA THR A 162 10.67 13.38 14.13
C THR A 162 11.70 12.26 13.94
N GLY A 163 12.86 12.33 14.59
CA GLY A 163 13.90 11.30 14.47
C GLY A 163 13.46 9.91 14.96
N ARG A 164 12.70 9.86 16.07
CA ARG A 164 12.10 8.60 16.58
C ARG A 164 11.03 8.05 15.63
N ALA A 165 10.16 8.92 15.10
CA ALA A 165 9.14 8.51 14.14
C ALA A 165 9.77 7.98 12.84
N ALA A 166 10.74 8.71 12.28
CA ALA A 166 11.47 8.31 11.08
C ALA A 166 12.23 7.01 11.31
N GLY A 167 12.91 6.88 12.45
CA GLY A 167 13.60 5.65 12.83
C GLY A 167 12.64 4.45 12.91
N ALA A 168 11.42 4.63 13.44
CA ALA A 168 10.45 3.55 13.54
C ALA A 168 10.00 3.07 12.15
N VAL A 169 9.65 4.00 11.26
CA VAL A 169 9.20 3.68 9.90
C VAL A 169 10.33 3.04 9.08
N VAL A 170 11.53 3.64 9.09
CA VAL A 170 12.67 3.15 8.31
C VAL A 170 13.14 1.78 8.82
N LEU A 171 13.27 1.60 10.14
CA LEU A 171 13.70 0.33 10.71
C LEU A 171 12.67 -0.78 10.47
N SER A 172 11.38 -0.46 10.62
CA SER A 172 10.27 -1.35 10.29
C SER A 172 10.32 -1.83 8.84
N ALA A 173 10.46 -0.90 7.90
CA ALA A 173 10.54 -1.20 6.47
C ALA A 173 11.81 -1.97 6.10
N PHE A 174 12.96 -1.58 6.64
CA PHE A 174 14.25 -2.23 6.38
C PHE A 174 14.26 -3.68 6.85
N ILE A 175 13.80 -3.94 8.09
CA ILE A 175 13.77 -5.30 8.63
C ILE A 175 12.76 -6.15 7.87
N LEU A 176 11.60 -5.61 7.52
CA LEU A 176 10.62 -6.33 6.71
C LEU A 176 11.20 -6.73 5.34
N ALA A 177 11.86 -5.79 4.65
CA ALA A 177 12.52 -6.06 3.38
C ALA A 177 13.62 -7.12 3.52
N LEU A 178 14.44 -7.03 4.56
CA LEU A 178 15.49 -8.02 4.85
C LEU A 178 14.88 -9.43 5.07
N LEU A 179 13.80 -9.54 5.85
CA LEU A 179 13.12 -10.81 6.08
C LEU A 179 12.57 -11.42 4.79
N ILE A 180 11.96 -10.61 3.92
CA ILE A 180 11.46 -11.06 2.62
C ILE A 180 12.61 -11.61 1.76
N VAL A 181 13.74 -10.89 1.68
CA VAL A 181 14.92 -11.34 0.91
C VAL A 181 15.49 -12.65 1.46
N LEU A 182 15.59 -12.78 2.79
CA LEU A 182 16.12 -14.00 3.42
C LEU A 182 15.20 -15.21 3.20
N ILE A 183 13.88 -15.02 3.31
CA ILE A 183 12.89 -16.07 3.05
C ILE A 183 12.94 -16.49 1.57
N ALA A 184 13.01 -15.52 0.65
CA ALA A 184 13.13 -15.81 -0.78
C ALA A 184 14.43 -16.56 -1.10
N ALA A 185 15.56 -16.14 -0.53
CA ALA A 185 16.84 -16.83 -0.69
C ALA A 185 16.79 -18.27 -0.15
N TRP A 186 16.22 -18.47 1.05
CA TRP A 186 16.03 -19.80 1.63
C TRP A 186 15.17 -20.69 0.74
N PHE A 187 14.08 -20.16 0.20
CA PHE A 187 13.20 -20.89 -0.71
C PHE A 187 13.90 -21.26 -2.02
N ILE A 188 14.71 -20.38 -2.59
CA ILE A 188 15.50 -20.69 -3.79
C ILE A 188 16.52 -21.80 -3.50
N VAL A 189 17.25 -21.72 -2.39
CA VAL A 189 18.23 -22.74 -2.01
C VAL A 189 17.54 -24.09 -1.78
N SER A 190 16.38 -24.11 -1.10
CA SER A 190 15.66 -25.35 -0.84
C SER A 190 15.19 -26.01 -2.13
N LEU A 191 14.64 -25.24 -3.10
CA LEU A 191 14.24 -25.76 -4.40
C LEU A 191 15.40 -26.37 -5.20
N VAL A 192 16.57 -25.73 -5.20
CA VAL A 192 17.76 -26.23 -5.91
C VAL A 192 18.36 -27.45 -5.21
N SER A 193 18.28 -27.53 -3.88
CA SER A 193 18.79 -28.67 -3.13
C SER A 193 17.95 -29.95 -3.25
N VAL A 194 16.70 -29.84 -3.73
CA VAL A 194 15.78 -30.98 -3.91
C VAL A 194 15.89 -31.61 -5.30
N THR A 195 16.59 -30.98 -6.26
CA THR A 195 16.88 -31.64 -7.54
C THR A 195 17.97 -32.70 -7.34
N PRO A 196 17.74 -33.99 -7.67
CA PRO A 196 18.77 -35.01 -7.57
C PRO A 196 19.94 -34.63 -8.46
N VAL A 197 21.16 -34.64 -7.91
CA VAL A 197 22.38 -34.61 -8.72
C VAL A 197 22.41 -35.93 -9.52
N PRO A 198 22.54 -35.89 -10.86
CA PRO A 198 22.59 -37.08 -11.70
C PRO A 198 23.80 -37.98 -11.42
#